data_AF-A0A9D6G7F9-F1
#
_entry.id   AF-A0A9D6G7F9-F1
#
_cell.length_a   1.000
_cell.length_b   1.000
_cell.length_c   1.000
_cell.angle_alpha   90.00
_cell.angle_beta   90.00
_cell.angle_gamma   90.00
#
_symmetry.space_group_name_H-M   'P 1'
#
loop_
_entity.id
_entity.type
_entity.pdbx_description
1 polymer ?
#
loop_
_entity_poly.entity_id
_entity_poly.type
_entity_poly.pdbx_seq_one_letter_code
_entity_poly.pdbx_strand_id
1 'polypeptide(L)'
;MLVAAAAVVIGISPAAAAANQLAAAPSDIPAGKWVGLVIAADDAKCRFKDSRPIVAKTADGHVTFMWGPSNNETVLKGAIGADGGVNVSAPMAGRDNEFTITGKFSGGTFAGEFAVSKTRCFGKVTVNAAEQATASVAARRDVGKTPQAKSAAADEAKLWQEIQHSTNVSDFITYLQKYPNGIFVPLAESQMRALIARQGTPAVPSPQDALAGIEFGRYHALVIGINNYAHLPKLKTAVNDAKAVAALLERDHGFKVQLLIDPSRTAIVDVF
;
A
#
# COMPACT_ATOMS: atom_id res chain seq x y z
N MET A 1 22.28 70.69 11.35
CA MET A 1 22.87 69.62 10.52
C MET A 1 22.36 68.30 11.07
N LEU A 2 21.66 67.55 10.22
CA LEU A 2 21.05 66.21 10.33
C LEU A 2 20.05 65.87 11.47
N VAL A 3 18.80 65.71 11.01
CA VAL A 3 17.69 64.93 11.57
C VAL A 3 17.83 63.49 11.08
N ALA A 4 17.50 62.49 11.92
CA ALA A 4 17.25 61.13 11.45
C ALA A 4 15.99 60.55 12.11
N ALA A 5 14.97 60.36 11.28
CA ALA A 5 13.68 59.80 11.61
C ALA A 5 13.73 58.26 11.69
N ALA A 6 13.01 57.69 12.65
CA ALA A 6 12.75 56.27 12.73
C ALA A 6 11.62 55.88 11.76
N ALA A 7 11.86 54.85 10.94
CA ALA A 7 10.85 54.17 10.15
C ALA A 7 10.93 52.66 10.38
N VAL A 8 9.82 52.09 10.84
CA VAL A 8 9.55 50.66 10.94
C VAL A 8 9.24 50.13 9.56
N VAL A 9 9.93 49.06 9.11
CA VAL A 9 9.45 48.19 8.03
C VAL A 9 9.74 46.74 8.41
N ILE A 10 8.70 45.93 8.17
CA ILE A 10 8.46 44.55 8.54
C ILE A 10 9.41 43.62 7.77
N GLY A 11 10.22 42.85 8.50
CA GLY A 11 11.04 41.78 7.95
C GLY A 11 10.22 40.51 7.78
N ILE A 12 9.90 40.20 6.53
CA ILE A 12 9.18 39.01 6.07
C ILE A 12 10.13 37.79 6.13
N SER A 13 9.67 36.71 6.77
CA SER A 13 10.31 35.39 6.75
C SER A 13 10.43 34.83 5.31
N PRO A 14 11.46 34.03 5.00
CA PRO A 14 11.32 32.94 4.04
C PRO A 14 11.26 31.61 4.81
N ALA A 15 10.05 31.29 5.29
CA ALA A 15 9.72 29.93 5.68
C ALA A 15 9.50 29.11 4.42
N ALA A 16 10.19 27.98 4.34
CA ALA A 16 9.86 26.77 3.58
C ALA A 16 9.35 26.99 2.15
N ALA A 17 10.20 26.62 1.19
CA ALA A 17 9.79 26.19 -0.13
C ALA A 17 8.73 25.07 0.01
N ALA A 18 7.45 25.46 0.04
CA ALA A 18 6.36 24.58 -0.26
C ALA A 18 6.52 24.21 -1.73
N ALA A 19 6.87 22.96 -1.99
CA ALA A 19 6.71 22.37 -3.31
C ALA A 19 5.23 22.56 -3.70
N ASN A 20 5.00 23.56 -4.54
CA ASN A 20 3.74 23.78 -5.22
C ASN A 20 3.54 22.61 -6.19
N GLN A 21 3.02 21.50 -5.67
CA GLN A 21 2.62 20.37 -6.48
C GLN A 21 1.39 20.82 -7.27
N LEU A 22 1.66 21.28 -8.49
CA LEU A 22 0.68 21.76 -9.46
C LEU A 22 -0.48 20.75 -9.49
N ALA A 23 -1.67 21.20 -9.08
CA ALA A 23 -2.87 20.38 -9.13
C ALA A 23 -3.07 19.91 -10.57
N ALA A 24 -3.28 18.60 -10.76
CA ALA A 24 -3.53 18.03 -12.08
C ALA A 24 -4.80 18.67 -12.65
N ALA A 25 -4.71 19.32 -13.81
CA ALA A 25 -5.89 19.81 -14.50
C ALA A 25 -6.74 18.61 -14.93
N PRO A 26 -8.07 18.74 -15.15
CA PRO A 26 -8.91 17.62 -15.56
C PRO A 26 -8.45 16.94 -16.86
N SER A 27 -7.75 17.68 -17.73
CA SER A 27 -7.10 17.19 -18.94
C SER A 27 -5.89 16.29 -18.70
N ASP A 28 -5.26 16.38 -17.52
CA ASP A 28 -4.08 15.58 -17.14
C ASP A 28 -4.47 14.24 -16.48
N ILE A 29 -5.76 14.03 -16.22
CA ILE A 29 -6.28 12.77 -15.69
C ILE A 29 -6.54 11.84 -16.87
N PRO A 30 -5.80 10.74 -17.02
CA PRO A 30 -6.00 9.84 -18.15
C PRO A 30 -7.40 9.25 -18.10
N ALA A 31 -8.12 9.35 -19.22
CA ALA A 31 -9.36 8.62 -19.42
C ALA A 31 -9.05 7.12 -19.47
N GLY A 32 -9.82 6.30 -18.78
CA GLY A 32 -9.58 4.86 -18.78
C GLY A 32 -10.00 4.16 -17.51
N LYS A 33 -9.54 2.92 -17.38
CA LYS A 33 -9.79 2.07 -16.21
C LYS A 33 -8.69 2.30 -15.18
N TRP A 34 -9.10 2.36 -13.92
CA TRP A 34 -8.26 2.50 -12.75
C TRP A 34 -8.62 1.38 -11.79
N VAL A 35 -7.62 0.83 -11.11
CA VAL A 35 -7.83 -0.29 -10.19
C VAL A 35 -7.09 0.00 -8.90
N GLY A 36 -7.68 -0.39 -7.79
CA GLY A 36 -6.99 -0.36 -6.51
C GLY A 36 -7.86 -0.91 -5.40
N LEU A 37 -7.70 -0.35 -4.20
CA LEU A 37 -8.21 -0.93 -2.97
C LEU A 37 -8.99 0.09 -2.14
N VAL A 38 -10.01 -0.45 -1.47
CA VAL A 38 -10.72 0.17 -0.36
C VAL A 38 -10.28 -0.54 0.91
N ILE A 39 -9.76 0.22 1.87
CA ILE A 39 -9.19 -0.29 3.11
C ILE A 39 -9.92 0.38 4.26
N ALA A 40 -10.62 -0.40 5.08
CA ALA A 40 -11.26 0.11 6.29
C ALA A 40 -10.21 0.60 7.29
N ALA A 41 -10.50 1.68 8.03
CA ALA A 41 -9.66 2.08 9.15
C ALA A 41 -9.71 1.03 10.28
N ASP A 42 -8.66 0.96 11.10
CA ASP A 42 -8.53 -0.06 12.16
C ASP A 42 -9.65 0.02 13.21
N ASP A 43 -10.17 1.21 13.47
CA ASP A 43 -11.28 1.46 14.40
C ASP A 43 -12.67 1.44 13.73
N ALA A 44 -12.72 1.28 12.40
CA ALA A 44 -13.95 1.28 11.64
C ALA A 44 -14.76 -0.01 11.86
N LYS A 45 -16.07 0.15 12.05
CA LYS A 45 -17.03 -0.96 12.16
C LYS A 45 -17.57 -1.37 10.79
N CYS A 46 -16.66 -1.67 9.87
CA CYS A 46 -17.02 -2.13 8.53
C CYS A 46 -17.44 -3.60 8.53
N ARG A 47 -18.35 -3.94 7.62
CA ARG A 47 -18.82 -5.33 7.41
C ARG A 47 -17.78 -6.21 6.73
N PHE A 48 -16.90 -5.60 5.94
CA PHE A 48 -15.73 -6.26 5.37
C PHE A 48 -14.55 -6.11 6.33
N LYS A 49 -13.83 -7.21 6.56
CA LYS A 49 -12.64 -7.24 7.42
C LYS A 49 -11.34 -7.02 6.63
N ASP A 50 -11.35 -7.32 5.34
CA ASP A 50 -10.18 -7.26 4.45
C ASP A 50 -10.34 -6.17 3.38
N SER A 51 -9.21 -5.75 2.80
CA SER A 51 -9.19 -4.82 1.66
C SER A 51 -10.07 -5.33 0.51
N ARG A 52 -10.89 -4.43 -0.05
CA ARG A 52 -11.78 -4.76 -1.18
C ARG A 52 -11.28 -4.11 -2.46
N PRO A 53 -11.27 -4.82 -3.59
CA PRO A 53 -10.95 -4.21 -4.87
C PRO A 53 -12.00 -3.15 -5.22
N ILE A 54 -11.55 -2.09 -5.86
CA ILE A 54 -12.39 -1.05 -6.45
C ILE A 54 -11.84 -0.70 -7.82
N VAL A 55 -12.76 -0.51 -8.75
CA VAL A 55 -12.45 -0.05 -10.11
C VAL A 55 -12.98 1.36 -10.25
N ALA A 56 -12.19 2.28 -10.79
CA ALA A 56 -12.71 3.56 -11.24
C ALA A 56 -12.59 3.66 -12.77
N LYS A 57 -13.55 4.31 -13.41
CA LYS A 57 -13.48 4.66 -14.83
C LYS A 57 -13.59 6.16 -14.97
N THR A 58 -12.59 6.78 -15.57
CA THR A 58 -12.59 8.20 -15.89
C THR A 58 -12.90 8.38 -17.37
N ALA A 59 -13.85 9.26 -17.69
CA ALA A 59 -14.20 9.64 -19.06
C ALA A 59 -14.88 11.01 -19.03
N ASP A 60 -14.55 11.89 -19.97
CA ASP A 60 -15.23 13.18 -20.19
C ASP A 60 -15.35 14.06 -18.93
N GLY A 61 -14.28 14.12 -18.12
CA GLY A 61 -14.26 14.89 -16.86
C GLY A 61 -15.12 14.30 -15.73
N HIS A 62 -15.61 13.06 -15.90
CA HIS A 62 -16.36 12.33 -14.90
C HIS A 62 -15.60 11.10 -14.44
N VAL A 63 -15.88 10.67 -13.21
CA VAL A 63 -15.40 9.41 -12.64
C VAL A 63 -16.57 8.52 -12.24
N THR A 64 -16.42 7.23 -12.50
CA THR A 64 -17.35 6.18 -12.12
C THR A 64 -16.62 5.16 -11.25
N PHE A 65 -16.89 5.11 -9.95
CA PHE A 65 -16.37 4.07 -9.06
C PHE A 65 -17.31 2.88 -9.01
N MET A 66 -16.74 1.68 -9.04
CA MET A 66 -17.44 0.41 -9.04
C MET A 66 -16.85 -0.50 -7.97
N TRP A 67 -17.71 -0.96 -7.06
CA TRP A 67 -17.33 -1.80 -5.92
C TRP A 67 -18.37 -2.92 -5.71
N GLY A 68 -17.92 -4.11 -5.30
CA GLY A 68 -18.76 -5.28 -5.05
C GLY A 68 -18.13 -6.61 -5.52
N PRO A 69 -18.71 -7.78 -5.17
CA PRO A 69 -18.19 -9.11 -5.52
C PRO A 69 -18.06 -9.35 -7.03
N SER A 70 -18.78 -8.59 -7.87
CA SER A 70 -18.69 -8.61 -9.33
C SER A 70 -18.18 -7.30 -9.94
N ASN A 71 -17.69 -6.35 -9.14
CA ASN A 71 -17.33 -4.99 -9.58
C ASN A 71 -18.43 -4.25 -10.36
N ASN A 72 -19.71 -4.60 -10.19
CA ASN A 72 -20.81 -4.07 -11.01
C ASN A 72 -22.07 -3.67 -10.21
N GLU A 73 -22.01 -3.69 -8.88
CA GLU A 73 -23.21 -3.66 -8.02
C GLU A 73 -23.49 -2.30 -7.38
N THR A 74 -22.47 -1.46 -7.18
CA THR A 74 -22.64 -0.07 -6.74
C THR A 74 -21.77 0.84 -7.57
N VAL A 75 -22.40 1.79 -8.26
CA VAL A 75 -21.78 2.67 -9.23
C VAL A 75 -21.90 4.11 -8.72
N LEU A 76 -20.79 4.71 -8.27
CA LEU A 76 -20.75 6.11 -7.87
C LEU A 76 -20.25 6.95 -9.03
N LYS A 77 -21.08 7.87 -9.52
CA LYS A 77 -20.73 8.76 -10.63
C LYS A 77 -20.66 10.19 -10.14
N GLY A 78 -19.66 10.93 -10.58
CA GLY A 78 -19.65 12.37 -10.42
C GLY A 78 -18.56 13.07 -11.23
N ALA A 79 -18.63 14.39 -11.20
CA ALA A 79 -17.68 15.25 -11.89
C ALA A 79 -16.34 15.29 -11.16
N ILE A 80 -15.26 15.41 -11.92
CA ILE A 80 -13.94 15.70 -11.42
C ILE A 80 -13.77 17.22 -11.48
N GLY A 81 -13.49 17.83 -10.32
CA GLY A 81 -13.23 19.26 -10.20
C GLY A 81 -12.02 19.69 -11.00
N ALA A 82 -11.93 20.99 -11.28
CA ALA A 82 -10.81 21.60 -12.02
C ALA A 82 -9.45 21.39 -11.34
N ASP A 83 -9.44 21.07 -10.05
CA ASP A 83 -8.24 20.76 -9.28
C ASP A 83 -7.98 19.24 -9.17
N GLY A 84 -8.76 18.40 -9.85
CA GLY A 84 -8.72 16.94 -9.74
C GLY A 84 -9.49 16.38 -8.54
N GLY A 85 -10.18 17.23 -7.76
CA GLY A 85 -10.98 16.82 -6.61
C GLY A 85 -12.24 16.06 -7.03
N VAL A 86 -12.63 15.08 -6.23
CA VAL A 86 -13.82 14.27 -6.42
C VAL A 86 -14.56 14.16 -5.10
N ASN A 87 -15.86 14.40 -5.13
CA ASN A 87 -16.76 14.11 -4.03
C ASN A 87 -18.02 13.48 -4.64
N VAL A 88 -18.20 12.19 -4.42
CA VAL A 88 -19.32 11.42 -4.97
C VAL A 88 -19.99 10.65 -3.86
N SER A 89 -21.31 10.64 -3.87
CA SER A 89 -22.11 9.90 -2.92
C SER A 89 -23.23 9.14 -3.62
N ALA A 90 -23.58 7.97 -3.08
CA ALA A 90 -24.68 7.17 -3.60
C ALA A 90 -25.40 6.44 -2.45
N PRO A 91 -26.75 6.40 -2.47
CA PRO A 91 -27.50 5.61 -1.51
C PRO A 91 -27.21 4.12 -1.71
N MET A 92 -27.04 3.39 -0.61
CA MET A 92 -26.91 1.93 -0.68
C MET A 92 -28.28 1.30 -0.88
N ALA A 93 -28.42 0.45 -1.90
CA ALA A 93 -29.68 -0.23 -2.20
C ALA A 93 -30.25 -0.94 -0.95
N GLY A 94 -31.50 -0.63 -0.63
CA GLY A 94 -32.22 -1.22 0.50
C GLY A 94 -31.81 -0.72 1.89
N ARG A 95 -31.07 0.39 2.01
CA ARG A 95 -30.67 0.97 3.31
C ARG A 95 -30.80 2.49 3.33
N ASP A 96 -31.03 3.03 4.52
CA ASP A 96 -31.06 4.48 4.77
C ASP A 96 -29.64 5.06 5.04
N ASN A 97 -28.64 4.50 4.34
CA ASN A 97 -27.23 4.88 4.46
C ASN A 97 -26.69 5.23 3.07
N GLU A 98 -25.70 6.12 3.04
CA GLU A 98 -25.07 6.65 1.83
C GLU A 98 -23.58 6.33 1.85
N PHE A 99 -23.05 5.81 0.75
CA PHE A 99 -21.61 5.62 0.57
C PHE A 99 -21.05 6.87 -0.10
N THR A 100 -20.05 7.50 0.52
CA THR A 100 -19.39 8.69 0.00
C THR A 100 -17.93 8.38 -0.26
N ILE A 101 -17.39 8.79 -1.40
CA ILE A 101 -15.95 8.82 -1.70
C ILE A 101 -15.55 10.28 -1.92
N THR A 102 -14.55 10.71 -1.15
CA THR A 102 -13.95 12.04 -1.30
C THR A 102 -12.45 11.88 -1.49
N GLY A 103 -11.88 12.51 -2.50
CA GLY A 103 -10.46 12.39 -2.77
C GLY A 103 -10.01 13.24 -3.93
N LYS A 104 -8.78 13.01 -4.39
CA LYS A 104 -8.16 13.81 -5.44
C LYS A 104 -7.31 12.95 -6.36
N PHE A 105 -7.39 13.23 -7.65
CA PHE A 105 -6.46 12.71 -8.65
C PHE A 105 -5.17 13.54 -8.65
N SER A 106 -4.02 12.86 -8.57
CA SER A 106 -2.69 13.46 -8.66
C SER A 106 -1.72 12.45 -9.27
N GLY A 107 -1.06 12.83 -10.37
CA GLY A 107 0.06 12.05 -10.93
C GLY A 107 -0.26 10.60 -11.26
N GLY A 108 -1.41 10.30 -11.88
CA GLY A 108 -1.79 8.93 -12.24
C GLY A 108 -2.30 8.07 -11.09
N THR A 109 -2.54 8.68 -9.92
CA THR A 109 -3.14 8.06 -8.73
C THR A 109 -4.33 8.87 -8.24
N PHE A 110 -5.37 8.20 -7.77
CA PHE A 110 -6.42 8.78 -6.95
C PHE A 110 -6.19 8.36 -5.51
N ALA A 111 -6.13 9.32 -4.60
CA ALA A 111 -6.10 9.07 -3.17
C ALA A 111 -7.27 9.78 -2.50
N GLY A 112 -7.98 9.05 -1.65
CA GLY A 112 -9.16 9.56 -0.98
C GLY A 112 -9.58 8.73 0.22
N GLU A 113 -10.73 9.09 0.73
CA GLU A 113 -11.39 8.43 1.84
C GLU A 113 -12.80 8.01 1.42
N PHE A 114 -13.30 6.95 2.04
CA PHE A 114 -14.70 6.61 1.95
C PHE A 114 -15.35 6.67 3.33
N ALA A 115 -16.66 6.92 3.35
CA ALA A 115 -17.48 6.85 4.55
C ALA A 115 -18.87 6.30 4.21
N VAL A 116 -19.47 5.60 5.17
CA VAL A 116 -20.86 5.15 5.08
C VAL A 116 -21.69 5.90 6.11
N SER A 117 -22.60 6.75 5.64
CA SER A 117 -23.44 7.58 6.49
C SER A 117 -24.23 6.74 7.50
N LYS A 118 -24.46 7.32 8.68
CA LYS A 118 -25.15 6.68 9.82
C LYS A 118 -24.48 5.39 10.32
N THR A 119 -23.21 5.16 9.96
CA THR A 119 -22.40 4.06 10.50
C THR A 119 -21.01 4.55 10.90
N ARG A 120 -20.24 3.70 11.60
CA ARG A 120 -18.80 3.92 11.85
C ARG A 120 -17.91 3.21 10.83
N CYS A 121 -18.36 3.06 9.58
CA CYS A 121 -17.55 2.46 8.53
C CYS A 121 -16.95 3.54 7.64
N PHE A 122 -15.63 3.68 7.70
CA PHE A 122 -14.84 4.64 6.93
C PHE A 122 -13.43 4.08 6.70
N GLY A 123 -12.66 4.72 5.83
CA GLY A 123 -11.29 4.33 5.57
C GLY A 123 -10.71 4.97 4.31
N LYS A 124 -9.65 4.38 3.77
CA LYS A 124 -8.91 4.90 2.61
C LYS A 124 -9.35 4.24 1.31
N VAL A 125 -9.28 5.03 0.24
CA VAL A 125 -9.45 4.58 -1.14
C VAL A 125 -8.21 4.98 -1.92
N THR A 126 -7.60 4.03 -2.62
CA THR A 126 -6.51 4.32 -3.55
C THR A 126 -6.77 3.59 -4.85
N VAL A 127 -6.78 4.30 -5.98
CA VAL A 127 -6.83 3.69 -7.31
C VAL A 127 -5.75 4.27 -8.21
N ASN A 128 -5.07 3.41 -8.95
CA ASN A 128 -4.01 3.81 -9.88
C ASN A 128 -4.49 3.58 -11.32
N ALA A 129 -3.99 4.36 -12.26
CA ALA A 129 -4.31 4.17 -13.68
C ALA A 129 -3.86 2.77 -14.10
N ALA A 130 -4.76 1.96 -14.66
CA ALA A 130 -4.44 0.60 -15.08
C ALA A 130 -3.35 0.58 -16.17
N GLU A 131 -3.14 1.71 -16.85
CA GLU A 131 -2.12 1.90 -17.89
C GLU A 131 -0.73 2.28 -17.32
N GLN A 132 -0.64 2.63 -16.03
CA GLN A 132 0.64 2.91 -15.36
C GLN A 132 1.23 1.73 -14.56
N ALA A 133 0.61 0.56 -14.62
CA ALA A 133 1.36 -0.70 -14.42
C ALA A 133 2.37 -0.96 -15.57
N THR A 134 2.33 -0.16 -16.64
CA THR A 134 3.19 -0.28 -17.83
C THR A 134 3.96 0.98 -18.23
N ALA A 135 3.97 2.05 -17.41
CA ALA A 135 4.51 3.37 -17.81
C ALA A 135 5.82 3.82 -17.14
N SER A 136 6.51 2.99 -16.34
CA SER A 136 7.88 3.29 -15.87
C SER A 136 8.98 2.90 -16.87
N VAL A 137 8.63 2.45 -18.09
CA VAL A 137 9.58 2.07 -19.15
C VAL A 137 9.66 3.12 -20.28
N ALA A 138 8.77 4.11 -20.34
CA ALA A 138 8.67 5.00 -21.51
C ALA A 138 9.61 6.21 -21.54
N ALA A 139 10.49 6.41 -20.55
CA ALA A 139 11.48 7.50 -20.55
C ALA A 139 12.91 7.08 -20.97
N ARG A 140 13.08 5.87 -21.52
CA ARG A 140 14.32 5.48 -22.21
C ARG A 140 13.99 4.96 -23.60
N ARG A 141 13.55 5.85 -24.48
CA ARG A 141 13.60 5.61 -25.92
C ARG A 141 14.84 6.30 -26.47
N ASP A 142 15.89 5.52 -26.70
CA ASP A 142 16.39 5.42 -28.07
C ASP A 142 17.07 4.07 -28.33
N VAL A 143 16.81 3.56 -29.53
CA VAL A 143 17.40 2.40 -30.23
C VAL A 143 17.02 0.98 -29.75
N GLY A 144 16.16 0.34 -30.55
CA GLY A 144 16.54 -0.96 -31.15
C GLY A 144 15.69 -2.20 -30.87
N LYS A 145 14.68 -2.41 -31.72
CA LYS A 145 14.28 -3.71 -32.34
C LYS A 145 13.69 -4.83 -31.47
N THR A 146 12.36 -4.98 -31.57
CA THR A 146 11.60 -6.22 -31.30
C THR A 146 12.03 -7.35 -32.25
N PRO A 147 12.10 -8.63 -31.80
CA PRO A 147 10.91 -9.48 -31.82
C PRO A 147 10.85 -10.49 -30.64
N GLN A 148 10.21 -10.13 -29.51
CA GLN A 148 10.05 -11.06 -28.37
C GLN A 148 8.68 -10.94 -27.67
N ALA A 149 7.59 -10.75 -28.44
CA ALA A 149 6.23 -10.71 -27.90
C ALA A 149 5.39 -11.97 -28.18
N LYS A 150 5.79 -12.82 -29.14
CA LYS A 150 5.08 -14.08 -29.46
C LYS A 150 5.59 -15.32 -28.72
N SER A 151 6.90 -15.43 -28.48
CA SER A 151 7.46 -16.57 -27.73
C SER A 151 7.10 -16.52 -26.25
N ALA A 152 7.15 -15.32 -25.65
CA ALA A 152 6.87 -15.13 -24.23
C ALA A 152 5.47 -15.60 -23.80
N ALA A 153 4.45 -15.39 -24.65
CA ALA A 153 3.07 -15.82 -24.36
C ALA A 153 2.86 -17.34 -24.50
N ALA A 154 3.54 -17.97 -25.47
CA ALA A 154 3.49 -19.42 -25.64
C ALA A 154 4.25 -20.15 -24.51
N ASP A 155 5.39 -19.60 -24.12
CA ASP A 155 6.20 -20.10 -23.00
C ASP A 155 5.47 -19.92 -21.65
N GLU A 156 4.77 -18.80 -21.47
CA GLU A 156 3.91 -18.54 -20.31
C GLU A 156 2.76 -19.54 -20.23
N ALA A 157 2.05 -19.78 -21.34
CA ALA A 157 0.93 -20.72 -21.38
C ALA A 157 1.37 -22.15 -21.02
N LYS A 158 2.57 -22.56 -21.46
CA LYS A 158 3.14 -23.86 -21.09
C LYS A 158 3.46 -23.93 -19.60
N LEU A 159 4.11 -22.91 -19.04
CA LEU A 159 4.39 -22.86 -17.61
C LEU A 159 3.11 -22.85 -16.77
N TRP A 160 2.09 -22.10 -17.20
CA TRP A 160 0.79 -22.07 -16.53
C TRP A 160 0.14 -23.46 -16.51
N GLN A 161 0.18 -24.18 -17.63
CA GLN A 161 -0.36 -25.55 -17.72
C GLN A 161 0.30 -26.50 -16.72
N GLU A 162 1.59 -26.31 -16.44
CA GLU A 162 2.35 -27.12 -15.48
C GLU A 162 1.99 -26.77 -14.01
N ILE A 163 1.82 -25.48 -13.68
CA ILE A 163 1.64 -25.03 -12.28
C ILE A 163 0.18 -24.89 -11.84
N GLN A 164 -0.79 -24.79 -12.75
CA GLN A 164 -2.20 -24.48 -12.40
C GLN A 164 -2.86 -25.50 -11.45
N HIS A 165 -2.31 -26.71 -11.38
CA HIS A 165 -2.75 -27.78 -10.47
C HIS A 165 -1.75 -28.03 -9.33
N SER A 166 -0.69 -27.23 -9.22
CA SER A 166 0.25 -27.34 -8.11
C SER A 166 -0.41 -26.99 -6.79
N THR A 167 0.01 -27.68 -5.73
CA THR A 167 -0.40 -27.41 -4.35
C THR A 167 0.66 -26.63 -3.57
N ASN A 168 1.74 -26.22 -4.23
CA ASN A 168 2.84 -25.45 -3.64
C ASN A 168 2.69 -23.95 -3.94
N VAL A 169 2.70 -23.14 -2.89
CA VAL A 169 2.63 -21.66 -2.97
C VAL A 169 3.82 -21.07 -3.73
N SER A 170 5.01 -21.67 -3.62
CA SER A 170 6.25 -21.16 -4.23
C SER A 170 6.21 -21.16 -5.77
N ASP A 171 5.50 -22.12 -6.37
CA ASP A 171 5.36 -22.23 -7.82
C ASP A 171 4.60 -21.02 -8.39
N PHE A 172 3.58 -20.56 -7.66
CA PHE A 172 2.81 -19.37 -8.01
C PHE A 172 3.60 -18.08 -7.77
N ILE A 173 4.40 -18.01 -6.68
CA ILE A 173 5.30 -16.85 -6.44
C ILE A 173 6.32 -16.72 -7.58
N THR A 174 6.92 -17.83 -7.98
CA THR A 174 7.90 -17.88 -9.07
C THR A 174 7.27 -17.46 -10.39
N TYR A 175 6.05 -17.92 -10.66
CA TYR A 175 5.28 -17.49 -11.82
C TYR A 175 5.00 -15.98 -11.80
N LEU A 176 4.56 -15.41 -10.68
CA LEU A 176 4.27 -13.98 -10.52
C LEU A 176 5.53 -13.10 -10.65
N GLN A 177 6.69 -13.57 -10.19
CA GLN A 177 7.97 -12.88 -10.38
C GLN A 177 8.44 -12.92 -11.84
N LYS A 178 8.23 -14.04 -12.52
CA LYS A 178 8.67 -14.24 -13.90
C LYS A 178 7.74 -13.57 -14.92
N TYR A 179 6.44 -13.50 -14.63
CA TYR A 179 5.41 -12.89 -15.47
C TYR A 179 4.59 -11.87 -14.67
N PRO A 180 5.18 -10.76 -14.20
CA PRO A 180 4.49 -9.79 -13.34
C PRO A 180 3.30 -9.09 -14.04
N ASN A 181 3.30 -9.07 -15.37
CA ASN A 181 2.21 -8.56 -16.20
C ASN A 181 1.59 -9.68 -17.09
N GLY A 182 1.71 -10.95 -16.65
CA GLY A 182 1.23 -12.11 -17.37
C GLY A 182 -0.30 -12.24 -17.41
N ILE A 183 -0.81 -13.01 -18.38
CA ILE A 183 -2.25 -13.21 -18.58
C ILE A 183 -2.87 -14.00 -17.41
N PHE A 184 -2.11 -14.91 -16.80
CA PHE A 184 -2.60 -15.75 -15.70
C PHE A 184 -2.26 -15.21 -14.30
N VAL A 185 -1.72 -13.99 -14.17
CA VAL A 185 -1.43 -13.33 -12.88
C VAL A 185 -2.64 -13.34 -11.93
N PRO A 186 -3.85 -12.91 -12.36
CA PRO A 186 -5.00 -12.90 -11.45
C PRO A 186 -5.42 -14.31 -10.98
N LEU A 187 -5.22 -15.32 -11.84
CA LEU A 187 -5.51 -16.71 -11.50
C LEU A 187 -4.46 -17.27 -10.54
N ALA A 188 -3.17 -16.98 -10.76
CA ALA A 188 -2.08 -17.37 -9.88
C ALA A 188 -2.22 -16.76 -8.48
N GLU A 189 -2.58 -15.48 -8.38
CA GLU A 189 -2.83 -14.82 -7.09
C GLU A 189 -4.03 -15.43 -6.34
N SER A 190 -5.10 -15.78 -7.07
CA SER A 190 -6.27 -16.43 -6.50
C SER A 190 -5.94 -17.84 -5.98
N GLN A 191 -5.22 -18.64 -6.77
CA GLN A 191 -4.77 -19.97 -6.38
C GLN A 191 -3.81 -19.94 -5.19
N MET A 192 -2.83 -19.03 -5.21
CA MET A 192 -1.92 -18.81 -4.10
C MET A 192 -2.68 -18.48 -2.81
N ARG A 193 -3.64 -17.54 -2.87
CA ARG A 193 -4.46 -17.16 -1.71
C ARG A 193 -5.30 -18.34 -1.20
N ALA A 194 -5.84 -19.16 -2.10
CA ALA A 194 -6.59 -20.35 -1.72
C ALA A 194 -5.69 -21.40 -1.03
N LEU A 195 -4.46 -21.61 -1.50
CA LEU A 195 -3.51 -22.52 -0.87
C LEU A 195 -3.06 -22.02 0.51
N ILE A 196 -2.74 -20.73 0.63
CA ILE A 196 -2.40 -20.07 1.90
C ILE A 196 -3.56 -20.20 2.91
N ALA A 197 -4.80 -20.01 2.47
CA ALA A 197 -5.98 -20.15 3.31
C ALA A 197 -6.25 -21.61 3.72
N ARG A 198 -6.01 -22.58 2.83
CA ARG A 198 -6.18 -24.02 3.10
C ARG A 198 -5.11 -24.59 4.00
N GLN A 199 -3.89 -24.05 3.96
CA GLN A 199 -2.78 -24.46 4.82
C GLN A 199 -2.83 -23.82 6.21
N GLY A 200 -3.81 -22.97 6.50
CA GLY A 200 -4.02 -22.37 7.82
C GLY A 200 -2.80 -21.58 8.30
N THR A 201 -2.63 -20.34 7.85
CA THR A 201 -1.43 -19.50 8.07
C THR A 201 -0.14 -20.23 7.66
N PRO A 202 0.39 -19.98 6.45
CA PRO A 202 1.76 -20.34 6.19
C PRO A 202 2.60 -19.52 7.16
N ALA A 203 3.35 -20.21 8.02
CA ALA A 203 4.62 -19.68 8.46
C ALA A 203 5.31 -19.17 7.19
N VAL A 204 5.61 -17.87 7.14
CA VAL A 204 6.59 -17.32 6.21
C VAL A 204 7.72 -18.35 6.20
N PRO A 205 8.12 -18.94 5.05
CA PRO A 205 9.25 -19.86 5.04
C PRO A 205 10.34 -19.11 5.79
N SER A 206 10.71 -19.67 6.93
CA SER A 206 11.66 -19.00 7.79
C SER A 206 12.88 -18.79 6.90
N PRO A 207 13.68 -17.73 7.05
CA PRO A 207 14.97 -17.66 6.36
C PRO A 207 15.70 -19.01 6.44
N GLN A 208 15.54 -19.73 7.56
CA GLN A 208 15.89 -21.13 7.82
C GLN A 208 15.52 -22.16 6.71
N ASP A 209 14.33 -22.12 6.10
CA ASP A 209 13.87 -23.08 5.08
C ASP A 209 14.48 -22.78 3.70
N ALA A 210 14.69 -21.50 3.37
CA ALA A 210 15.40 -21.07 2.17
C ALA A 210 16.94 -21.21 2.30
N LEU A 211 17.41 -21.52 3.51
CA LEU A 211 18.81 -21.55 3.92
C LEU A 211 19.23 -22.91 4.49
N ALA A 212 18.40 -23.95 4.35
CA ALA A 212 18.54 -25.28 4.96
C ALA A 212 19.77 -26.11 4.50
N GLY A 213 20.77 -25.48 3.88
CA GLY A 213 22.08 -26.05 3.55
C GLY A 213 23.26 -25.20 4.04
N ILE A 214 23.02 -24.14 4.80
CA ILE A 214 24.05 -23.28 5.38
C ILE A 214 23.79 -23.23 6.89
N GLU A 215 24.76 -23.67 7.70
CA GLU A 215 24.70 -23.49 9.14
C GLU A 215 24.92 -22.01 9.50
N PHE A 216 23.85 -21.23 9.53
CA PHE A 216 23.88 -19.79 9.87
C PHE A 216 24.16 -19.47 11.35
N GLY A 217 24.68 -20.44 12.11
CA GLY A 217 24.92 -20.30 13.54
C GLY A 217 23.65 -19.94 14.33
N ARG A 218 23.82 -19.68 15.62
CA ARG A 218 22.72 -19.25 16.50
C ARG A 218 22.38 -17.79 16.16
N TYR A 219 21.22 -17.54 15.55
CA TYR A 219 20.75 -16.18 15.31
C TYR A 219 20.57 -15.44 16.65
N HIS A 220 21.24 -14.31 16.84
CA HIS A 220 21.07 -13.45 18.01
C HIS A 220 20.37 -12.15 17.59
N ALA A 221 19.51 -11.61 18.44
CA ALA A 221 18.90 -10.30 18.23
C ALA A 221 18.95 -9.46 19.50
N LEU A 222 19.26 -8.18 19.37
CA LEU A 222 19.19 -7.19 20.45
C LEU A 222 17.95 -6.33 20.23
N VAL A 223 17.02 -6.36 21.19
CA VAL A 223 15.78 -5.59 21.14
C VAL A 223 15.79 -4.57 22.27
N ILE A 224 15.55 -3.30 21.97
CA ILE A 224 15.62 -2.20 22.94
C ILE A 224 14.31 -1.42 22.94
N GLY A 225 13.65 -1.35 24.11
CA GLY A 225 12.45 -0.55 24.31
C GLY A 225 12.68 0.55 25.34
N ILE A 226 12.55 1.82 24.95
CA ILE A 226 12.74 2.97 25.84
C ILE A 226 11.45 3.79 25.91
N ASN A 227 10.78 3.76 27.06
CA ASN A 227 9.69 4.67 27.41
C ASN A 227 10.22 5.89 28.19
N ASN A 228 11.19 5.68 29.09
CA ASN A 228 11.62 6.64 30.08
C ASN A 228 12.88 7.41 29.65
N TYR A 229 12.72 8.35 28.71
CA TYR A 229 13.80 9.25 28.35
C TYR A 229 14.07 10.30 29.43
N ALA A 230 15.34 10.63 29.66
CA ALA A 230 15.76 11.57 30.71
C ALA A 230 15.42 13.04 30.39
N HIS A 231 15.56 13.44 29.12
CA HIS A 231 15.38 14.83 28.66
C HIS A 231 14.29 14.98 27.58
N LEU A 232 13.57 13.90 27.28
CA LEU A 232 12.51 13.89 26.28
C LEU A 232 11.19 13.42 26.93
N PRO A 233 10.04 13.79 26.33
CA PRO A 233 8.75 13.27 26.75
C PRO A 233 8.74 11.74 26.79
N LYS A 234 8.20 11.19 27.87
CA LYS A 234 8.13 9.75 28.07
C LYS A 234 7.16 9.11 27.09
N LEU A 235 7.57 8.01 26.48
CA LEU A 235 6.71 7.19 25.62
C LEU A 235 5.88 6.21 26.46
N LYS A 236 4.77 5.75 25.90
CA LYS A 236 3.85 4.83 26.58
C LYS A 236 4.00 3.38 26.11
N THR A 237 4.34 3.16 24.84
CA THR A 237 4.21 1.84 24.20
C THR A 237 5.53 1.16 23.87
N ALA A 238 6.64 1.89 23.77
CA ALA A 238 7.92 1.35 23.25
C ALA A 238 8.40 0.11 24.02
N VAL A 239 8.17 0.04 25.33
CA VAL A 239 8.49 -1.14 26.15
C VAL A 239 7.58 -2.33 25.83
N ASN A 240 6.28 -2.09 25.60
CA ASN A 240 5.35 -3.16 25.23
C ASN A 240 5.63 -3.67 23.82
N ASP A 241 5.95 -2.77 22.89
CA ASP A 241 6.29 -3.08 21.51
C ASP A 241 7.59 -3.92 21.47
N ALA A 242 8.62 -3.52 22.23
CA ALA A 242 9.87 -4.27 22.35
C ALA A 242 9.67 -5.68 22.92
N LYS A 243 8.80 -5.86 23.92
CA LYS A 243 8.45 -7.18 24.46
C LYS A 243 7.74 -8.05 23.43
N ALA A 244 6.80 -7.48 22.68
CA ALA A 244 6.06 -8.21 21.65
C ALA A 244 7.00 -8.68 20.52
N VAL A 245 7.91 -7.81 20.07
CA VAL A 245 8.92 -8.14 19.06
C VAL A 245 9.91 -9.19 19.57
N ALA A 246 10.39 -9.06 20.79
CA ALA A 246 11.29 -10.05 21.39
C ALA A 246 10.64 -11.45 21.45
N ALA A 247 9.38 -11.52 21.92
CA ALA A 247 8.65 -12.78 21.99
C ALA A 247 8.41 -13.41 20.61
N LEU A 248 8.13 -12.59 19.59
CA LEU A 248 7.98 -13.05 18.21
C LEU A 248 9.30 -13.64 17.67
N LEU A 249 10.42 -12.94 17.89
CA LEU A 249 11.73 -13.38 17.41
C LEU A 249 12.21 -14.67 18.09
N GLU A 250 11.97 -14.82 19.39
CA GLU A 250 12.32 -16.05 20.12
C GLU A 250 11.43 -17.23 19.72
N ARG A 251 10.10 -17.05 19.79
CA ARG A 251 9.14 -18.15 19.65
C ARG A 251 8.97 -18.61 18.21
N ASP A 252 8.81 -17.65 17.31
CA ASP A 252 8.33 -17.92 15.95
C ASP A 252 9.48 -17.93 14.93
N HIS A 253 10.65 -17.42 15.32
CA HIS A 253 11.81 -17.31 14.43
C HIS A 253 13.12 -17.89 14.99
N GLY A 254 13.13 -18.43 16.21
CA GLY A 254 14.28 -19.16 16.78
C GLY A 254 15.51 -18.30 17.08
N PHE A 255 15.34 -16.98 17.25
CA PHE A 255 16.43 -16.10 17.67
C PHE A 255 16.70 -16.25 19.16
N LYS A 256 17.97 -16.17 19.57
CA LYS A 256 18.35 -15.87 20.95
C LYS A 256 18.28 -14.35 21.14
N VAL A 257 17.23 -13.87 21.80
CA VAL A 257 17.00 -12.43 21.98
C VAL A 257 17.59 -11.94 23.29
N GLN A 258 18.23 -10.77 23.24
CA GLN A 258 18.58 -9.98 24.40
C GLN A 258 17.69 -8.73 24.40
N LEU A 259 16.79 -8.65 25.38
CA LEU A 259 15.85 -7.55 25.52
C LEU A 259 16.33 -6.56 26.57
N LEU A 260 16.47 -5.29 26.20
CA LEU A 260 16.79 -4.19 27.12
C LEU A 260 15.60 -3.24 27.23
N ILE A 261 15.14 -2.99 28.46
CA ILE A 261 14.01 -2.11 28.78
C ILE A 261 14.51 -0.89 29.54
N ASP A 262 14.21 0.30 29.02
CA ASP A 262 14.69 1.58 29.53
C ASP A 262 16.20 1.58 29.89
N PRO A 263 17.10 0.99 29.07
CA PRO A 263 18.50 0.89 29.45
C PRO A 263 19.18 2.26 29.48
N SER A 264 20.20 2.37 30.33
CA SER A 264 21.15 3.48 30.26
C SER A 264 22.05 3.34 29.03
N ARG A 265 22.70 4.43 28.61
CA ARG A 265 23.67 4.40 27.51
C ARG A 265 24.78 3.37 27.76
N THR A 266 25.26 3.26 29.00
CA THR A 266 26.29 2.27 29.38
C THR A 266 25.78 0.85 29.19
N ALA A 267 24.55 0.56 29.67
CA ALA A 267 23.95 -0.75 29.53
C ALA A 267 23.69 -1.15 28.06
N ILE A 268 23.53 -0.21 27.14
CA ILE A 268 23.44 -0.51 25.70
C ILE A 268 24.82 -0.90 25.15
N VAL A 269 25.88 -0.20 25.55
CA VAL A 269 27.24 -0.43 25.03
C VAL A 269 27.82 -1.75 25.56
N ASP A 270 27.53 -2.11 26.81
CA ASP A 270 28.04 -3.35 27.44
C ASP A 270 27.51 -4.66 26.81
N VAL A 271 26.52 -4.54 25.91
CA VAL A 271 25.79 -5.66 25.31
C VAL A 271 26.28 -5.98 23.89
N PHE A 272 27.14 -5.13 23.32
CA PHE A 272 27.85 -5.37 22.06
C PHE A 272 29.19 -6.08 22.29
#